data_AF-C0PN01-F1
#
_entry.id   AF-C0PN01-F1
#
_cell.length_a   1.000
_cell.length_b   1.000
_cell.length_c   1.000
_cell.angle_alpha   90.00
_cell.angle_beta   90.00
_cell.angle_gamma   90.00
#
_symmetry.space_group_name_H-M   'P 1'
#
loop_
_entity.id
_entity.type
_entity.pdbx_description
1 polymer ?
#
loop_
_entity_poly.entity_id
_entity_poly.type
_entity_poly.pdbx_seq_one_letter_code
_entity_poly.pdbx_strand_id
1 'polypeptide(L)'
;MLAVFGNYATYLVQTKKDMDIWNFDVGYFSWAASVMYSYAIIVPVVFFFLFQYFGSRPSLVRFWCMWGYSLFIFIPASVLLLIPVGFLQWVIIALAGGASSWFITLNLKECTEGADLMVLMASASVLQFALALFIKVYFFA
;
A
#
# COMPACT_ATOMS: atom_id res chain seq x y z
N MET A 1 -10.92 0.53 6.53
CA MET A 1 -10.85 1.99 6.33
C MET A 1 -10.82 2.37 4.86
N LEU A 2 -9.87 1.88 4.05
CA LEU A 2 -9.77 2.21 2.61
C LEU A 2 -11.10 2.12 1.85
N ALA A 3 -11.86 1.03 2.02
CA ALA A 3 -13.16 0.88 1.38
C ALA A 3 -14.27 1.82 1.90
N VAL A 4 -14.23 2.19 3.18
CA VAL A 4 -15.21 3.14 3.77
C VAL A 4 -14.92 4.55 3.27
N PHE A 5 -13.64 4.94 3.26
CA PHE A 5 -13.22 6.25 2.77
C PHE A 5 -13.31 6.38 1.25
N GLY A 6 -13.02 5.33 0.49
CA GLY A 6 -13.25 5.31 -0.96
C GLY A 6 -14.72 5.54 -1.30
N ASN A 7 -15.63 4.80 -0.66
CA ASN A 7 -17.08 5.00 -0.83
C ASN A 7 -17.53 6.42 -0.44
N TYR A 8 -16.99 6.97 0.65
CA TYR A 8 -17.29 8.34 1.08
C TYR A 8 -16.75 9.40 0.09
N ALA A 9 -15.55 9.20 -0.45
CA ALA A 9 -14.98 10.07 -1.48
C ALA A 9 -15.85 10.07 -2.75
N THR A 10 -16.31 8.90 -3.20
CA THR A 10 -17.26 8.78 -4.32
C THR A 10 -18.57 9.52 -4.04
N TYR A 11 -19.13 9.38 -2.83
CA TYR A 11 -20.34 10.12 -2.42
C TYR A 11 -20.16 11.65 -2.49
N LEU A 12 -19.01 12.18 -2.03
CA LEU A 12 -18.71 13.61 -2.08
C LEU A 12 -18.57 14.14 -3.51
N VAL A 13 -17.98 13.35 -4.40
CA VAL A 13 -17.85 13.70 -5.83
C VAL A 13 -19.21 13.65 -6.54
N GLN A 14 -20.06 12.68 -6.19
CA GLN A 14 -21.37 12.47 -6.82
C GLN A 14 -22.42 13.49 -6.35
N THR A 15 -22.38 13.90 -5.08
CA THR A 15 -23.21 15.00 -4.54
C THR A 15 -23.00 16.33 -5.28
N LYS A 16 -21.80 16.54 -5.84
CA LYS A 16 -21.49 17.72 -6.67
C LYS A 16 -21.99 17.63 -8.12
N LYS A 17 -22.36 16.43 -8.59
CA LYS A 17 -22.60 16.16 -10.01
C LYS A 17 -24.06 15.91 -10.37
N ASP A 18 -24.88 15.26 -9.55
CA ASP A 18 -26.35 15.21 -9.68
C ASP A 18 -27.02 14.44 -8.52
N MET A 19 -28.29 14.74 -8.24
CA MET A 19 -29.14 14.12 -7.20
C MET A 19 -29.66 12.73 -7.62
N ASP A 20 -28.77 11.80 -7.95
CA ASP A 20 -29.15 10.40 -8.19
C ASP A 20 -28.95 9.53 -6.94
N ILE A 21 -29.81 8.52 -6.78
CA ILE A 21 -29.85 7.61 -5.63
C ILE A 21 -28.51 6.85 -5.54
N TRP A 22 -27.68 7.27 -4.58
CA TRP A 22 -26.40 6.65 -4.30
C TRP A 22 -26.58 5.18 -3.91
N ASN A 23 -25.99 4.27 -4.70
CA ASN A 23 -25.97 2.85 -4.40
C ASN A 23 -24.61 2.50 -3.77
N PHE A 24 -24.66 2.03 -2.52
CA PHE A 24 -23.48 1.53 -1.82
C PHE A 24 -23.01 0.23 -2.47
N ASP A 25 -21.89 0.28 -3.18
CA ASP A 25 -21.32 -0.91 -3.79
C ASP A 25 -20.47 -1.66 -2.76
N VAL A 26 -21.11 -2.65 -2.11
CA VAL A 26 -20.52 -3.54 -1.10
C VAL A 26 -19.32 -4.32 -1.65
N GLY A 27 -19.24 -4.49 -2.98
CA GLY A 27 -18.16 -5.18 -3.66
C GLY A 27 -16.78 -4.51 -3.44
N TYR A 28 -16.74 -3.19 -3.36
CA TYR A 28 -15.49 -2.44 -3.12
C TYR A 28 -14.84 -2.81 -1.79
N PHE A 29 -15.65 -3.14 -0.77
CA PHE A 29 -15.14 -3.54 0.53
C PHE A 29 -14.43 -4.89 0.50
N SER A 30 -15.02 -5.87 -0.17
CA SER A 30 -14.44 -7.21 -0.30
C SER A 30 -13.16 -7.19 -1.13
N TRP A 31 -13.15 -6.44 -2.25
CA TRP A 31 -11.95 -6.30 -3.08
C TRP A 31 -10.80 -5.60 -2.35
N ALA A 32 -11.07 -4.51 -1.62
CA ALA A 32 -10.08 -3.82 -0.81
C ALA A 32 -9.45 -4.75 0.24
N ALA A 33 -10.30 -5.48 0.97
CA ALA A 33 -9.85 -6.40 1.98
C ALA A 33 -8.96 -7.49 1.35
N SER A 34 -9.43 -8.14 0.30
CA SER A 34 -8.70 -9.22 -0.38
C SER A 34 -7.33 -8.77 -0.86
N VAL A 35 -7.22 -7.62 -1.52
CA VAL A 35 -5.92 -7.12 -2.02
C VAL A 35 -4.98 -6.74 -0.88
N MET A 36 -5.46 -6.01 0.13
CA MET A 36 -4.61 -5.58 1.24
C MET A 36 -4.12 -6.75 2.10
N TYR A 37 -5.01 -7.71 2.41
CA TYR A 37 -4.64 -8.89 3.19
C TYR A 37 -3.72 -9.81 2.39
N SER A 38 -4.01 -10.07 1.11
CA SER A 38 -3.12 -10.88 0.28
C SER A 38 -1.74 -10.24 0.12
N TYR A 39 -1.65 -8.93 -0.10
CA TYR A 39 -0.37 -8.22 -0.16
C TYR A 39 0.42 -8.33 1.16
N ALA A 40 -0.24 -8.11 2.30
CA ALA A 40 0.39 -8.14 3.62
C ALA A 40 0.90 -9.53 4.02
N ILE A 41 0.38 -10.61 3.42
CA ILE A 41 0.79 -11.99 3.72
C ILE A 41 1.76 -12.52 2.67
N ILE A 42 1.41 -12.40 1.40
CA ILE A 42 2.16 -13.02 0.30
C ILE A 42 3.53 -12.36 0.14
N VAL A 43 3.60 -11.02 0.20
CA VAL A 43 4.86 -10.32 -0.10
C VAL A 43 5.94 -10.63 0.95
N PRO A 44 5.68 -10.56 2.28
CA PRO A 44 6.68 -10.95 3.27
C PRO A 44 7.15 -12.41 3.13
N VAL A 45 6.25 -13.32 2.78
CA VAL A 45 6.55 -14.75 2.59
C VAL A 45 7.46 -14.94 1.37
N VAL A 46 7.18 -14.28 0.25
CA VAL A 46 8.03 -14.32 -0.95
C VAL A 46 9.43 -13.79 -0.63
N PHE A 47 9.54 -12.65 0.05
CA PHE A 47 10.84 -12.11 0.46
C PHE A 47 11.58 -13.03 1.43
N PHE A 48 10.87 -13.67 2.36
CA PHE A 48 11.46 -14.65 3.26
C PHE A 48 12.11 -15.81 2.50
N PHE A 49 11.40 -16.40 1.53
CA PHE A 49 11.97 -17.48 0.69
C PHE A 49 13.13 -17.01 -0.18
N LEU A 50 13.07 -15.78 -0.73
CA LEU A 50 14.18 -15.19 -1.48
C LEU A 50 15.43 -15.07 -0.60
N PHE A 51 15.31 -14.53 0.61
CA PHE A 51 16.44 -14.43 1.54
C PHE A 51 16.98 -15.79 1.97
N GLN A 52 16.10 -16.78 2.14
CA GLN A 52 16.52 -18.15 2.44
C GLN A 52 17.28 -18.79 1.26
N TYR A 53 16.89 -18.47 0.02
CA TYR A 53 17.60 -18.88 -1.20
C TYR A 53 19.01 -18.28 -1.27
N PHE A 54 19.20 -17.03 -0.85
CA PHE A 54 20.52 -16.39 -0.74
C PHE A 54 21.35 -16.87 0.46
N GLY A 55 20.91 -17.90 1.19
CA GLY A 55 21.67 -18.50 2.30
C GLY A 55 21.56 -17.76 3.64
N SER A 56 20.74 -16.71 3.73
CA SER A 56 20.44 -16.04 4.99
C SER A 56 19.41 -16.84 5.81
N ARG A 57 19.44 -16.71 7.14
CA ARG A 57 18.42 -17.25 8.05
C ARG A 57 17.53 -16.13 8.60
N PRO A 58 16.65 -15.53 7.80
CA PRO A 58 15.76 -14.49 8.28
C PRO A 58 14.68 -15.06 9.22
N SER A 59 14.10 -14.19 10.04
CA SER A 59 12.86 -14.49 10.76
C SER A 59 11.67 -14.05 9.92
N LEU A 60 10.75 -14.96 9.61
CA LEU A 60 9.50 -14.67 8.90
C LEU A 60 8.70 -13.57 9.63
N VAL A 61 8.64 -13.65 10.96
CA VAL A 61 7.93 -12.69 11.81
C VAL A 61 8.51 -11.30 11.65
N ARG A 62 9.85 -11.16 11.53
CA ARG A 62 10.50 -9.87 11.31
C ARG A 62 10.05 -9.23 10.00
N PHE A 63 9.98 -10.00 8.91
CA PHE A 63 9.48 -9.50 7.62
C PHE A 63 8.00 -9.11 7.71
N TRP A 64 7.18 -9.91 8.36
CA TRP A 64 5.76 -9.63 8.52
C TRP A 64 5.50 -8.36 9.31
N CYS A 65 6.20 -8.19 10.43
CA CYS A 65 6.16 -6.97 11.23
C CYS A 65 6.61 -5.76 10.41
N MET A 66 7.78 -5.85 9.78
CA MET A 66 8.35 -4.78 8.96
C MET A 66 7.41 -4.34 7.83
N TRP A 67 6.81 -5.29 7.11
CA TRP A 67 5.85 -4.98 6.05
C TRP A 67 4.56 -4.39 6.64
N GLY A 68 4.08 -4.91 7.77
CA GLY A 68 2.94 -4.35 8.50
C GLY A 68 3.16 -2.88 8.90
N TYR A 69 4.33 -2.55 9.44
CA TYR A 69 4.69 -1.16 9.78
C TYR A 69 4.76 -0.26 8.55
N SER A 70 5.27 -0.76 7.42
CA SER A 70 5.30 0.00 6.17
C SER A 70 3.90 0.35 5.65
N LEU A 71 2.91 -0.51 5.92
CA LEU A 71 1.53 -0.31 5.49
C LEU A 71 0.79 0.71 6.35
N PHE A 72 1.26 0.97 7.57
CA PHE A 72 0.60 1.85 8.52
C PHE A 72 0.42 3.27 7.96
N ILE A 73 1.37 3.78 7.17
CA ILE A 73 1.32 5.14 6.62
C ILE A 73 0.16 5.35 5.64
N PHE A 74 -0.36 4.27 5.04
CA PHE A 74 -1.54 4.35 4.16
C PHE A 74 -2.84 4.60 4.95
N ILE A 75 -2.87 4.32 6.26
CA ILE A 75 -4.03 4.58 7.11
C ILE A 75 -4.30 6.09 7.23
N PRO A 76 -3.38 6.93 7.74
CA PRO A 76 -3.60 8.38 7.76
C PRO A 76 -3.71 8.96 6.35
N ALA A 77 -2.93 8.46 5.38
CA ALA A 77 -3.03 8.90 3.99
C ALA A 77 -4.45 8.70 3.41
N SER A 78 -5.13 7.61 3.76
CA SER A 78 -6.51 7.35 3.32
C SER A 78 -7.53 8.36 3.83
N VAL A 79 -7.30 8.97 5.00
CA VAL A 79 -8.13 10.06 5.53
C VAL A 79 -7.87 11.34 4.72
N LEU A 80 -6.61 11.64 4.42
CA LEU A 80 -6.26 12.84 3.64
C LEU A 80 -6.75 12.76 2.18
N LEU A 81 -6.80 11.55 1.60
CA LEU A 81 -7.30 11.29 0.25
C LEU A 81 -8.80 11.58 0.08
N LEU A 82 -9.57 11.75 1.17
CA LEU A 82 -10.98 12.14 1.13
C LEU A 82 -11.21 13.52 0.52
N ILE A 83 -10.20 14.39 0.57
CA ILE A 83 -10.30 15.74 0.01
C ILE A 83 -10.38 15.62 -1.52
N PRO A 84 -11.47 16.07 -2.17
CA PRO A 84 -11.71 15.89 -3.60
C PRO A 84 -10.91 16.89 -4.44
N VAL A 85 -9.59 16.94 -4.22
CA VAL A 85 -8.63 17.80 -4.92
C VAL A 85 -7.58 16.89 -5.57
N GLY A 86 -7.71 16.67 -6.88
CA GLY A 86 -6.92 15.67 -7.60
C GLY A 86 -5.41 15.84 -7.45
N PHE A 87 -4.89 17.08 -7.54
CA PHE A 87 -3.46 17.34 -7.35
C PHE A 87 -2.98 16.94 -5.94
N LEU A 88 -3.75 17.29 -4.90
CA LEU A 88 -3.42 16.97 -3.51
C LEU A 88 -3.39 15.45 -3.30
N GLN A 89 -4.35 14.72 -3.86
CA GLN A 89 -4.40 13.26 -3.77
C GLN A 89 -3.17 12.59 -4.39
N TRP A 90 -2.71 13.08 -5.55
CA TRP A 90 -1.48 12.60 -6.18
C TRP A 90 -0.23 12.87 -5.33
N VAL A 91 -0.15 14.04 -4.69
CA VAL A 91 0.96 14.37 -3.79
C VAL A 91 0.94 13.47 -2.56
N ILE A 92 -0.22 13.29 -1.91
CA ILE A 92 -0.38 12.45 -0.72
C ILE A 92 0.03 11.00 -1.02
N ILE A 93 -0.45 10.44 -2.14
CA ILE A 93 -0.14 9.04 -2.47
C ILE A 93 1.33 8.84 -2.83
N ALA A 94 1.94 9.81 -3.52
CA ALA A 94 3.38 9.76 -3.84
C ALA A 94 4.23 9.84 -2.55
N LEU A 95 3.85 10.70 -1.60
CA LEU A 95 4.53 10.80 -0.31
C LEU A 95 4.34 9.53 0.53
N ALA A 96 3.13 8.97 0.59
CA ALA A 96 2.85 7.74 1.32
C ALA A 96 3.63 6.54 0.75
N GLY A 97 3.61 6.37 -0.59
CA GLY A 97 4.37 5.33 -1.29
C GLY A 97 5.88 5.52 -1.13
N GLY A 98 6.38 6.75 -1.22
CA GLY A 98 7.79 7.08 -1.01
C GLY A 98 8.26 6.79 0.41
N ALA A 99 7.50 7.24 1.42
CA ALA A 99 7.83 7.00 2.82
C ALA A 99 7.79 5.51 3.19
N SER A 100 6.80 4.76 2.67
CA SER A 100 6.71 3.31 2.86
C SER A 100 7.88 2.56 2.21
N SER A 101 8.22 2.91 0.96
CA SER A 101 9.36 2.34 0.23
C SER A 101 10.69 2.64 0.93
N TRP A 102 10.86 3.87 1.40
CA TRP A 102 12.04 4.31 2.13
C TRP A 102 12.22 3.52 3.43
N PHE A 103 11.15 3.37 4.21
CA PHE A 103 11.18 2.57 5.44
C PHE A 103 11.59 1.12 5.18
N ILE A 104 11.02 0.48 4.15
CA ILE A 104 11.39 -0.90 3.82
C ILE A 104 12.85 -0.99 3.37
N THR A 105 13.28 -0.09 2.50
CA THR A 105 14.64 -0.07 1.96
C THR A 105 15.67 0.04 3.09
N LEU A 106 15.46 0.95 4.04
CA LEU A 106 16.35 1.09 5.21
C LEU A 106 16.40 -0.18 6.05
N ASN A 107 15.25 -0.79 6.36
CA ASN A 107 15.22 -2.01 7.16
C ASN A 107 15.77 -3.23 6.41
N LEU A 108 15.67 -3.29 5.08
CA LEU A 108 16.27 -4.34 4.25
C LEU A 108 17.79 -4.21 4.21
N LYS A 109 18.31 -2.97 4.19
CA LYS A 109 19.75 -2.69 4.25
C LYS A 109 20.40 -3.32 5.47
N GLU A 110 19.75 -3.23 6.62
CA GLU A 110 20.22 -3.80 7.89
C GLU A 110 20.18 -5.35 7.92
N CYS A 111 19.56 -6.00 6.93
CA CYS A 111 19.41 -7.46 6.88
C CYS A 111 20.41 -8.15 5.95
N THR A 112 21.11 -7.43 5.06
CA THR A 112 21.93 -8.05 4.01
C THR A 112 23.02 -7.10 3.53
N GLU A 113 24.14 -7.67 3.10
CA GLU A 113 25.23 -6.94 2.45
C GLU A 113 25.55 -7.66 1.13
N GLY A 114 25.58 -6.94 0.00
CA GLY A 114 25.94 -7.51 -1.31
C GLY A 114 25.22 -6.89 -2.51
N ALA A 115 25.56 -7.35 -3.72
CA ALA A 115 24.95 -6.89 -4.98
C ALA A 115 23.46 -7.26 -5.09
N ASP A 116 23.05 -8.40 -4.51
CA ASP A 116 21.66 -8.86 -4.47
C ASP A 116 20.75 -7.95 -3.62
N LEU A 117 21.35 -7.16 -2.71
CA LEU A 117 20.62 -6.17 -1.91
C LEU A 117 19.90 -5.15 -2.79
N MET A 118 20.58 -4.65 -3.83
CA MET A 118 20.04 -3.59 -4.67
C MET A 118 18.81 -4.07 -5.44
N VAL A 119 18.82 -5.32 -5.89
CA VAL A 119 17.68 -5.96 -6.57
C VAL A 119 16.50 -6.15 -5.60
N LEU A 120 16.76 -6.61 -4.38
CA LEU A 120 15.74 -6.79 -3.35
C LEU A 120 15.12 -5.45 -2.89
N MET A 121 15.94 -4.41 -2.71
CA MET A 121 15.47 -3.06 -2.38
C MET A 121 14.64 -2.45 -3.51
N ALA A 122 15.12 -2.57 -4.76
CA ALA A 122 14.42 -2.05 -5.93
C ALA A 122 13.06 -2.73 -6.09
N SER A 123 13.01 -4.07 -6.02
CA SER A 123 11.76 -4.83 -6.11
C SER A 123 10.79 -4.49 -4.98
N ALA A 124 11.28 -4.36 -3.73
CA ALA A 124 10.45 -3.95 -2.60
C ALA A 124 9.86 -2.54 -2.77
N SER A 125 10.67 -1.60 -3.26
CA SER A 125 10.24 -0.22 -3.54
C SER A 125 9.18 -0.20 -4.65
N VAL A 126 9.40 -0.93 -5.73
CA VAL A 126 8.44 -1.04 -6.84
C VAL A 126 7.10 -1.59 -6.34
N LEU A 127 7.11 -2.62 -5.48
CA LEU A 127 5.89 -3.18 -4.91
C LEU A 127 5.12 -2.17 -4.04
N GLN A 128 5.82 -1.36 -3.24
CA GLN A 128 5.19 -0.33 -2.42
C GLN A 128 4.59 0.81 -3.25
N PHE A 129 5.28 1.25 -4.30
CA PHE A 129 4.73 2.24 -5.24
C PHE A 129 3.55 1.67 -6.04
N ALA A 130 3.62 0.41 -6.47
CA ALA A 130 2.53 -0.26 -7.17
C ALA A 130 1.28 -0.35 -6.28
N LEU A 131 1.44 -0.71 -5.00
CA LEU A 131 0.34 -0.70 -4.04
C LEU A 131 -0.25 0.71 -3.86
N ALA A 132 0.60 1.73 -3.73
CA ALA A 132 0.17 3.11 -3.58
C ALA A 132 -0.67 3.56 -4.78
N LEU A 133 -0.20 3.29 -6.01
CA LEU A 133 -0.94 3.58 -7.24
C LEU A 133 -2.26 2.82 -7.30
N PHE A 134 -2.26 1.53 -6.94
CA PHE A 134 -3.47 0.73 -6.88
C PHE A 134 -4.50 1.35 -5.92
N ILE A 135 -4.08 1.77 -4.73
CA ILE A 135 -4.97 2.41 -3.75
C ILE A 135 -5.62 3.67 -4.35
N LYS A 136 -4.83 4.55 -4.97
CA LYS A 136 -5.37 5.79 -5.53
C LYS A 136 -6.30 5.54 -6.71
N VAL A 137 -5.90 4.68 -7.64
CA VAL A 137 -6.65 4.43 -8.89
C VAL A 137 -7.92 3.62 -8.64
N TYR A 138 -7.91 2.69 -7.70
CA TYR A 138 -9.05 1.80 -7.49
C TYR A 138 -10.07 2.35 -6.47
N PHE A 139 -9.62 3.12 -5.46
CA PHE A 139 -10.51 3.62 -4.40
C PHE A 139 -10.78 5.13 -4.44
N PHE A 140 -9.93 5.92 -5.10
CA PHE A 140 -9.99 7.39 -5.07
C PHE A 140 -9.83 8.01 -6.47
N ALA A 141 -10.26 7.29 -7.51
CA ALA A 141 -10.30 7.79 -8.88
C ALA A 141 -11.53 8.67 -9.15
#